data_AF-A0A845ZLF7-F1
#
_entry.id   AF-A0A845ZLF7-F1
#
_cell.length_a   1.000
_cell.length_b   1.000
_cell.length_c   1.000
_cell.angle_alpha   90.00
_cell.angle_beta   90.00
_cell.angle_gamma   90.00
#
_symmetry.space_group_name_H-M   'P 1'
#
loop_
_entity.id
_entity.type
_entity.pdbx_description
1 polymer ?
#
loop_
_entity_poly.entity_id
_entity_poly.type
_entity_poly.pdbx_seq_one_letter_code
_entity_poly.pdbx_strand_id
1 'polypeptide(L)'
;MKDWSEVKIGSTRLIATRSENRVPEYGMLFTDPSGVFWNQVDSDVSVETISLIKSRYPQVDFLLAGWQPMLEIQHQDNQPCSFPYNLYDGLLKKISLIKPYSVAPGANGFKLIQGSSWLNKVVFPVNKEQFCRDIAIVYPGLKENIFHFNPGDVVNVKNGEVSYMKQRSSFVQMLEDDQQDLRFSPVNIGDKLIDDNSDNYDLEEMKQTIRSEICCNFPKFIKEKQDSLFLEYCHWNLIYQLEIVFPDETQQYYFDFSEDNIECHTGYNPLAHVFTSIAASNFYGMSKGIKGWDSAHMGGYYRNFQKLYLPTPYGIIKPIEVNQENSSQVKDPLDLRFPYEEIFEKVRHHEVQKWKYSDVHPKVVQEDETKMLRIGNTLVRLSTKNNKVSTDTEEVTESLQLVGGK
;
A
#
# COMPACT_ATOMS: atom_id res chain seq x y z
N MET A 1 -27.14 -9.87 -26.18
CA MET A 1 -27.85 -10.88 -25.35
C MET A 1 -28.58 -10.16 -24.23
N LYS A 2 -29.62 -10.76 -23.64
CA LYS A 2 -30.30 -10.19 -22.46
C LYS A 2 -29.82 -10.94 -21.22
N ASP A 3 -29.97 -10.36 -20.04
CA ASP A 3 -29.76 -11.08 -18.77
C ASP A 3 -30.48 -12.43 -18.81
N TRP A 4 -29.74 -13.49 -18.46
CA TRP A 4 -30.23 -14.86 -18.40
C TRP A 4 -30.66 -15.46 -19.74
N SER A 5 -30.38 -14.80 -20.86
CA SER A 5 -30.58 -15.42 -22.18
C SER A 5 -29.60 -16.57 -22.36
N GLU A 6 -30.09 -17.66 -22.92
CA GLU A 6 -29.35 -18.89 -23.13
C GLU A 6 -29.15 -19.15 -24.62
N VAL A 7 -27.95 -19.57 -24.99
CA VAL A 7 -27.62 -20.13 -26.30
C VAL A 7 -27.05 -21.53 -26.10
N LYS A 8 -27.54 -22.50 -26.85
CA LYS A 8 -27.05 -23.88 -26.80
C LYS A 8 -26.23 -24.22 -28.03
N ILE A 9 -25.03 -24.77 -27.81
CA ILE A 9 -24.12 -25.25 -28.85
C ILE A 9 -23.72 -26.67 -28.48
N GLY A 10 -24.25 -27.67 -29.20
CA GLY A 10 -24.07 -29.08 -28.83
C GLY A 10 -24.66 -29.40 -27.45
N SER A 11 -23.85 -29.97 -26.56
CA SER A 11 -24.20 -30.22 -25.15
C SER A 11 -24.02 -29.00 -24.25
N THR A 12 -23.32 -27.96 -24.72
CA THR A 12 -22.95 -26.80 -23.91
C THR A 12 -24.00 -25.71 -23.99
N ARG A 13 -24.38 -25.19 -22.83
CA ARG A 13 -25.24 -24.01 -22.68
C ARG A 13 -24.39 -22.83 -22.25
N LEU A 14 -24.56 -21.71 -22.95
CA LEU A 14 -23.98 -20.42 -22.65
C LEU A 14 -25.09 -19.53 -22.11
N ILE A 15 -24.97 -19.08 -20.87
CA ILE A 15 -26.00 -18.29 -20.19
C ILE A 15 -25.37 -16.96 -19.76
N ALA A 16 -25.89 -15.86 -20.32
CA ALA A 16 -25.46 -14.52 -19.92
C ALA A 16 -25.90 -14.24 -18.47
N THR A 17 -24.97 -13.85 -17.60
CA THR A 17 -25.27 -13.46 -16.22
C THR A 17 -25.34 -11.94 -16.11
N ARG A 18 -26.29 -11.44 -15.32
CA ARG A 18 -26.49 -10.01 -15.09
C ARG A 18 -25.23 -9.32 -14.53
N SER A 19 -24.98 -8.10 -14.99
CA SER A 19 -24.02 -7.13 -14.42
C SER A 19 -24.79 -5.91 -13.94
N GLU A 20 -24.37 -5.30 -12.83
CA GLU A 20 -24.93 -4.04 -12.33
C GLU A 20 -24.26 -2.79 -12.93
N ASN A 21 -23.26 -3.00 -13.80
CA ASN A 21 -22.68 -1.92 -14.60
C ASN A 21 -23.76 -1.23 -15.46
N ARG A 22 -23.66 0.10 -15.60
CA ARG A 22 -24.59 0.90 -16.43
C ARG A 22 -24.28 0.84 -17.93
N VAL A 23 -23.66 -0.25 -18.37
CA VAL A 23 -23.32 -0.55 -19.76
C VAL A 23 -23.80 -1.96 -20.09
N PRO A 24 -24.09 -2.27 -21.37
CA PRO A 24 -24.59 -3.60 -21.77
C PRO A 24 -23.47 -4.65 -21.72
N GLU A 25 -23.15 -5.08 -20.50
CA GLU A 25 -22.14 -6.08 -20.18
C GLU A 25 -22.76 -7.23 -19.39
N TYR A 26 -22.18 -8.42 -19.52
CA TYR A 26 -22.60 -9.61 -18.81
C TYR A 26 -21.40 -10.55 -18.56
N GLY A 27 -21.45 -11.24 -17.44
CA GLY A 27 -20.67 -12.46 -17.25
C GLY A 27 -21.27 -13.60 -18.07
N MET A 28 -20.59 -14.74 -18.11
CA MET A 28 -21.04 -15.90 -18.87
C MET A 28 -20.86 -17.19 -18.08
N LEU A 29 -21.94 -17.94 -17.94
CA LEU A 29 -21.92 -19.33 -17.49
C LEU A 29 -21.82 -20.26 -18.69
N PHE A 30 -20.93 -21.22 -18.60
CA PHE A 30 -20.78 -22.33 -19.52
C PHE A 30 -21.12 -23.61 -18.76
N THR A 31 -22.12 -24.34 -19.23
CA THR A 31 -22.57 -25.56 -18.53
C THR A 31 -22.82 -26.69 -19.50
N ASP A 32 -22.32 -27.86 -19.17
CA ASP A 32 -22.59 -29.11 -19.88
C ASP A 32 -22.52 -30.29 -18.87
N PRO A 33 -22.60 -31.58 -19.30
CA PRO A 33 -22.51 -32.70 -18.38
C PRO A 33 -21.19 -32.83 -17.61
N SER A 34 -20.11 -32.15 -18.03
CA SER A 34 -18.79 -32.22 -17.40
C SER A 34 -18.66 -31.25 -16.21
N GLY A 35 -19.37 -30.12 -16.24
CA GLY A 35 -19.38 -29.14 -15.15
C GLY A 35 -19.97 -27.77 -15.48
N VAL A 36 -19.76 -26.85 -14.54
CA VAL A 36 -20.21 -25.46 -14.52
C VAL A 36 -19.00 -24.55 -14.41
N PHE A 37 -18.74 -23.80 -15.48
CA PHE A 37 -17.70 -22.78 -15.52
C PHE A 37 -18.35 -21.38 -15.55
N TRP A 38 -17.93 -20.49 -14.66
CA TRP A 38 -18.38 -19.10 -14.66
C TRP A 38 -17.23 -18.15 -14.95
N ASN A 39 -17.35 -17.38 -16.04
CA ASN A 39 -16.48 -16.26 -16.32
C ASN A 39 -17.20 -14.95 -15.98
N GLN A 40 -16.67 -14.18 -15.04
CA GLN A 40 -17.27 -12.91 -14.65
C GLN A 40 -16.93 -11.77 -15.61
N VAL A 41 -15.85 -11.88 -16.40
CA VAL A 41 -15.36 -10.78 -17.25
C VAL A 41 -15.24 -9.49 -16.41
N ASP A 42 -15.62 -8.32 -16.92
CA ASP A 42 -15.59 -7.03 -16.22
C ASP A 42 -16.97 -6.70 -15.61
N SER A 43 -17.69 -7.72 -15.13
CA SER A 43 -19.04 -7.54 -14.58
C SER A 43 -19.06 -7.19 -13.09
N ASP A 44 -19.88 -6.20 -12.72
CA ASP A 44 -20.28 -5.97 -11.33
C ASP A 44 -21.39 -6.97 -10.94
N VAL A 45 -20.99 -8.06 -10.29
CA VAL A 45 -21.91 -9.14 -9.88
C VAL A 45 -22.59 -8.83 -8.54
N SER A 46 -23.93 -8.86 -8.50
CA SER A 46 -24.72 -8.67 -7.28
C SER A 46 -24.92 -9.96 -6.44
N VAL A 47 -25.35 -9.81 -5.19
CA VAL A 47 -25.70 -10.94 -4.30
C VAL A 47 -26.91 -11.72 -4.82
N GLU A 48 -27.88 -11.03 -5.45
CA GLU A 48 -29.05 -11.62 -6.08
C GLU A 48 -28.65 -12.48 -7.27
N THR A 49 -27.71 -11.99 -8.09
CA THR A 49 -27.14 -12.72 -9.21
C THR A 49 -26.43 -13.99 -8.73
N ILE A 50 -25.59 -13.88 -7.69
CA ILE A 50 -24.94 -15.04 -7.06
C ILE A 50 -25.98 -16.04 -6.55
N SER A 51 -27.02 -15.58 -5.85
CA SER A 51 -28.06 -16.45 -5.28
C SER A 51 -28.84 -17.20 -6.37
N LEU A 52 -29.19 -16.53 -7.47
CA LEU A 52 -29.89 -17.15 -8.59
C LEU A 52 -29.02 -18.19 -9.31
N ILE A 53 -27.72 -17.94 -9.43
CA ILE A 53 -26.79 -18.92 -10.00
C ILE A 53 -26.74 -20.14 -9.10
N LYS A 54 -26.56 -19.95 -7.79
CA LYS A 54 -26.50 -21.05 -6.81
C LYS A 54 -27.80 -21.84 -6.70
N SER A 55 -28.95 -21.22 -6.95
CA SER A 55 -30.23 -21.95 -6.99
C SER A 55 -30.37 -22.84 -8.22
N ARG A 56 -29.68 -22.53 -9.32
CA ARG A 56 -29.66 -23.33 -10.56
C ARG A 56 -28.53 -24.35 -10.59
N TYR A 57 -27.39 -23.97 -10.03
CA TYR A 57 -26.14 -24.73 -10.02
C TYR A 57 -25.62 -24.74 -8.59
N PRO A 58 -25.84 -25.83 -7.82
CA PRO A 58 -25.42 -25.90 -6.42
C PRO A 58 -23.92 -25.66 -6.22
N GLN A 59 -23.11 -25.90 -7.24
CA GLN A 59 -21.68 -25.69 -7.26
C GLN A 59 -21.23 -25.08 -8.60
N VAL A 60 -20.30 -24.13 -8.52
CA VAL A 60 -19.52 -23.63 -9.67
C VAL A 60 -18.17 -24.36 -9.62
N ASP A 61 -17.89 -25.19 -10.63
CA ASP A 61 -16.68 -26.02 -10.66
C ASP A 61 -15.43 -25.17 -10.88
N PHE A 62 -15.50 -24.18 -11.76
CA PHE A 62 -14.42 -23.23 -12.01
C PHE A 62 -14.95 -21.80 -12.13
N LEU A 63 -14.31 -20.88 -11.43
CA LEU A 63 -14.60 -19.45 -11.48
C LEU A 63 -13.39 -18.68 -12.04
N LEU A 64 -13.58 -17.97 -13.15
CA LEU A 64 -12.72 -16.84 -13.51
C LEU A 64 -13.30 -15.59 -12.84
N ALA A 65 -12.68 -15.19 -11.74
CA ALA A 65 -13.17 -14.17 -10.84
C ALA A 65 -12.71 -12.76 -11.25
N GLY A 66 -13.57 -11.76 -11.09
CA GLY A 66 -13.12 -10.38 -11.01
C GLY A 66 -12.20 -10.22 -9.79
N TRP A 67 -11.00 -9.64 -9.98
CA TRP A 67 -9.95 -9.69 -8.96
C TRP A 67 -9.19 -8.37 -8.73
N GLN A 68 -9.20 -7.45 -9.70
CA GLN A 68 -8.50 -6.17 -9.56
C GLN A 68 -9.48 -5.01 -9.36
N PRO A 69 -9.39 -4.28 -8.24
CA PRO A 69 -10.06 -3.00 -8.07
C PRO A 69 -9.25 -1.91 -8.80
N MET A 70 -9.43 -1.78 -10.11
CA MET A 70 -8.57 -0.93 -10.94
C MET A 70 -8.69 0.57 -10.61
N LEU A 71 -7.58 1.29 -10.74
CA LEU A 71 -7.51 2.75 -10.60
C LEU A 71 -7.18 3.43 -11.94
N GLU A 72 -8.06 3.26 -12.93
CA GLU A 72 -7.84 3.66 -14.33
C GLU A 72 -7.79 5.16 -14.60
N ILE A 73 -8.65 5.93 -13.92
CA ILE A 73 -8.87 7.36 -14.19
C ILE A 73 -8.59 8.25 -12.96
N GLN A 74 -8.33 7.64 -11.80
CA GLN A 74 -8.24 8.34 -10.52
C GLN A 74 -7.11 9.36 -10.53
N HIS A 75 -5.97 9.03 -11.12
CA HIS A 75 -4.87 9.99 -11.22
C HIS A 75 -5.24 11.19 -12.12
N GLN A 76 -5.89 10.93 -13.25
CA GLN A 76 -6.29 11.93 -14.24
C GLN A 76 -7.36 12.87 -13.69
N ASP A 77 -8.26 12.35 -12.85
CA ASP A 77 -9.34 13.09 -12.20
C ASP A 77 -8.91 13.69 -10.85
N ASN A 78 -7.61 13.67 -10.52
CA ASN A 78 -7.06 14.17 -9.26
C ASN A 78 -7.77 13.57 -8.02
N GLN A 79 -8.10 12.28 -8.10
CA GLN A 79 -8.64 11.49 -7.00
C GLN A 79 -7.51 10.74 -6.27
N PRO A 80 -7.71 10.36 -4.98
CA PRO A 80 -6.71 9.59 -4.25
C PRO A 80 -6.36 8.28 -4.96
N CYS A 81 -5.06 8.07 -5.22
CA CYS A 81 -4.51 6.81 -5.74
C CYS A 81 -4.09 5.84 -4.63
N SER A 82 -4.70 5.92 -3.44
CA SER A 82 -4.48 4.97 -2.35
C SER A 82 -5.12 3.61 -2.65
N PHE A 83 -4.70 2.56 -1.94
CA PHE A 83 -5.30 1.24 -2.10
C PHE A 83 -6.83 1.26 -1.90
N PRO A 84 -7.64 0.73 -2.84
CA PRO A 84 -9.10 0.84 -2.81
C PRO A 84 -9.75 -0.25 -1.94
N TYR A 85 -9.61 -0.12 -0.63
CA TYR A 85 -10.07 -1.11 0.37
C TYR A 85 -11.51 -1.57 0.17
N ASN A 86 -12.47 -0.66 0.00
CA ASN A 86 -13.89 -1.01 -0.12
C ASN A 86 -14.21 -1.83 -1.37
N LEU A 87 -13.55 -1.53 -2.49
CA LEU A 87 -13.73 -2.28 -3.73
C LEU A 87 -13.15 -3.69 -3.59
N TYR A 88 -11.95 -3.79 -3.02
CA TYR A 88 -11.31 -5.08 -2.81
C TYR A 88 -12.06 -5.98 -1.81
N ASP A 89 -12.56 -5.40 -0.71
CA ASP A 89 -13.42 -6.08 0.26
C ASP A 89 -14.66 -6.68 -0.41
N GLY A 90 -15.34 -5.90 -1.26
CA GLY A 90 -16.49 -6.36 -2.03
C GLY A 90 -16.16 -7.54 -2.94
N LEU A 91 -15.01 -7.50 -3.63
CA LEU A 91 -14.56 -8.60 -4.49
C LEU A 91 -14.35 -9.90 -3.69
N LEU A 92 -13.62 -9.84 -2.57
CA LEU A 92 -13.37 -11.00 -1.72
C LEU A 92 -14.66 -11.58 -1.13
N LYS A 93 -15.57 -10.72 -0.66
CA LYS A 93 -16.90 -11.13 -0.15
C LYS A 93 -17.72 -11.86 -1.21
N LYS A 94 -17.73 -11.38 -2.46
CA LYS A 94 -18.43 -12.06 -3.56
C LYS A 94 -17.90 -13.47 -3.77
N ILE A 95 -16.58 -13.67 -3.77
CA ILE A 95 -15.97 -15.01 -3.92
C ILE A 95 -16.37 -15.93 -2.75
N SER A 96 -16.36 -15.41 -1.51
CA SER A 96 -16.83 -16.13 -0.30
C SER A 96 -18.31 -16.53 -0.37
N LEU A 97 -19.16 -15.75 -1.05
CA LEU A 97 -20.57 -16.06 -1.27
C LEU A 97 -20.75 -17.12 -2.37
N ILE A 98 -19.97 -17.03 -3.44
CA ILE A 98 -20.01 -17.97 -4.57
C ILE A 98 -19.58 -19.36 -4.11
N LYS A 99 -18.50 -19.46 -3.33
CA LYS A 99 -17.89 -20.72 -2.88
C LYS A 99 -17.61 -21.67 -4.05
N PRO A 100 -16.83 -21.25 -5.06
CA PRO A 100 -16.52 -22.13 -6.18
C PRO A 100 -15.66 -23.31 -5.71
N TYR A 101 -15.65 -24.39 -6.49
CA TYR A 101 -14.75 -25.51 -6.24
C TYR A 101 -13.30 -25.17 -6.59
N SER A 102 -13.09 -24.39 -7.64
CA SER A 102 -11.79 -23.85 -8.05
C SER A 102 -11.89 -22.42 -8.59
N VAL A 103 -10.82 -21.64 -8.47
CA VAL A 103 -10.82 -20.22 -8.85
C VAL A 103 -9.49 -19.79 -9.45
N ALA A 104 -9.57 -18.85 -10.38
CA ALA A 104 -8.43 -18.13 -10.92
C ALA A 104 -8.77 -16.63 -11.10
N PRO A 105 -7.78 -15.74 -11.04
CA PRO A 105 -7.97 -14.34 -11.45
C PRO A 105 -8.38 -14.30 -12.93
N GLY A 106 -9.55 -13.73 -13.21
CA GLY A 106 -10.13 -13.60 -14.54
C GLY A 106 -10.00 -12.18 -15.10
N ALA A 107 -10.00 -12.08 -16.44
CA ALA A 107 -10.25 -10.86 -17.22
C ALA A 107 -9.75 -9.53 -16.61
N ASN A 108 -8.45 -9.43 -16.33
CA ASN A 108 -7.72 -8.20 -15.97
C ASN A 108 -6.21 -8.48 -15.92
N GLY A 109 -5.38 -7.46 -15.68
CA GLY A 109 -3.91 -7.57 -15.64
C GLY A 109 -3.22 -7.41 -16.99
N PHE A 110 -3.83 -6.65 -17.90
CA PHE A 110 -3.18 -6.22 -19.13
C PHE A 110 -2.10 -5.18 -18.83
N LYS A 111 -1.11 -5.07 -19.71
CA LYS A 111 -0.03 -4.07 -19.60
C LYS A 111 -0.29 -2.90 -20.53
N LEU A 112 -0.29 -1.69 -19.97
CA LEU A 112 -0.25 -0.46 -20.77
C LEU A 112 1.16 -0.29 -21.34
N ILE A 113 1.27 0.01 -22.63
CA ILE A 113 2.54 0.10 -23.34
C ILE A 113 2.82 1.54 -23.80
N GLN A 114 4.07 1.79 -24.18
CA GLN A 114 4.52 3.07 -24.77
C GLN A 114 4.15 4.27 -23.87
N GLY A 115 3.55 5.32 -24.44
CA GLY A 115 3.23 6.56 -23.73
C GLY A 115 2.27 6.40 -22.55
N SER A 116 1.54 5.28 -22.45
CA SER A 116 0.63 5.00 -21.33
C SER A 116 1.24 4.08 -20.27
N SER A 117 2.47 3.59 -20.47
CA SER A 117 3.10 2.60 -19.58
C SER A 117 3.32 3.09 -18.14
N TRP A 118 3.40 4.40 -17.93
CA TRP A 118 3.51 4.99 -16.59
C TRP A 118 2.30 4.68 -15.71
N LEU A 119 1.11 4.47 -16.31
CA LEU A 119 -0.12 4.13 -15.58
C LEU A 119 -0.06 2.75 -14.92
N ASN A 120 0.82 1.84 -15.36
CA ASN A 120 0.95 0.51 -14.76
C ASN A 120 1.33 0.57 -13.26
N LYS A 121 1.90 1.69 -12.79
CA LYS A 121 2.20 1.93 -11.37
C LYS A 121 0.98 2.33 -10.54
N VAL A 122 -0.15 2.61 -11.17
CA VAL A 122 -1.37 3.12 -10.50
C VAL A 122 -2.54 2.18 -10.69
N VAL A 123 -2.77 1.72 -11.92
CA VAL A 123 -4.02 1.06 -12.33
C VAL A 123 -4.23 -0.27 -11.60
N PHE A 124 -3.18 -0.95 -11.16
CA PHE A 124 -3.25 -2.32 -10.63
C PHE A 124 -2.81 -2.43 -9.16
N PRO A 125 -3.65 -2.06 -8.18
CA PRO A 125 -3.29 -2.12 -6.75
C PRO A 125 -3.00 -3.51 -6.19
N VAL A 126 -3.49 -4.56 -6.85
CA VAL A 126 -3.42 -5.96 -6.41
C VAL A 126 -2.70 -6.77 -7.49
N ASN A 127 -1.67 -7.53 -7.11
CA ASN A 127 -1.03 -8.53 -7.98
C ASN A 127 -1.64 -9.93 -7.77
N LYS A 128 -1.35 -10.86 -8.68
CA LYS A 128 -2.01 -12.17 -8.69
C LYS A 128 -1.67 -12.99 -7.45
N GLU A 129 -0.42 -12.91 -6.99
CA GLU A 129 0.08 -13.57 -5.79
C GLU A 129 -0.72 -13.12 -4.56
N GLN A 130 -0.92 -11.81 -4.41
CA GLN A 130 -1.69 -11.20 -3.35
C GLN A 130 -3.15 -11.68 -3.39
N PHE A 131 -3.79 -11.66 -4.56
CA PHE A 131 -5.16 -12.11 -4.71
C PHE A 131 -5.33 -13.59 -4.35
N CYS A 132 -4.44 -14.46 -4.86
CA CYS A 132 -4.50 -15.89 -4.59
C CYS A 132 -4.29 -16.20 -3.10
N ARG A 133 -3.34 -15.50 -2.44
CA ARG A 133 -3.14 -15.58 -0.98
C ARG A 133 -4.39 -15.17 -0.23
N ASP A 134 -4.99 -14.03 -0.58
CA ASP A 134 -6.10 -13.47 0.16
C ASP A 134 -7.36 -14.34 0.03
N ILE A 135 -7.63 -14.91 -1.15
CA ILE A 135 -8.73 -15.87 -1.32
C ILE A 135 -8.52 -17.12 -0.48
N ALA A 136 -7.29 -17.65 -0.39
CA ALA A 136 -7.01 -18.83 0.43
C ALA A 136 -7.38 -18.60 1.90
N ILE A 137 -7.27 -17.36 2.39
CA ILE A 137 -7.65 -16.97 3.75
C ILE A 137 -9.17 -16.76 3.86
N VAL A 138 -9.77 -16.07 2.88
CA VAL A 138 -11.22 -15.78 2.85
C VAL A 138 -12.04 -17.07 2.75
N TYR A 139 -11.60 -18.03 1.95
CA TYR A 139 -12.27 -19.30 1.77
C TYR A 139 -11.27 -20.48 1.76
N PRO A 140 -10.85 -20.94 2.95
CA PRO A 140 -9.88 -22.04 3.09
C PRO A 140 -10.34 -23.37 2.47
N GLY A 141 -11.64 -23.52 2.21
CA GLY A 141 -12.22 -24.68 1.55
C GLY A 141 -11.72 -24.91 0.11
N LEU A 142 -11.13 -23.88 -0.54
CA LEU A 142 -10.52 -24.01 -1.86
C LEU A 142 -9.23 -24.84 -1.85
N LYS A 143 -8.50 -24.86 -0.73
CA LYS A 143 -7.23 -25.58 -0.60
C LYS A 143 -6.29 -25.31 -1.80
N GLU A 144 -5.88 -26.35 -2.53
CA GLU A 144 -5.02 -26.30 -3.72
C GLU A 144 -5.71 -25.81 -5.01
N ASN A 145 -7.02 -25.57 -5.00
CA ASN A 145 -7.81 -25.20 -6.19
C ASN A 145 -7.81 -23.69 -6.49
N ILE A 146 -6.70 -23.02 -6.19
CA ILE A 146 -6.48 -21.60 -6.50
C ILE A 146 -5.34 -21.53 -7.51
N PHE A 147 -5.63 -21.02 -8.71
CA PHE A 147 -4.66 -21.02 -9.81
C PHE A 147 -4.26 -19.60 -10.19
N HIS A 148 -2.96 -19.32 -10.28
CA HIS A 148 -2.45 -17.99 -10.74
C HIS A 148 -2.76 -17.71 -12.22
N PHE A 149 -3.10 -18.76 -12.99
CA PHE A 149 -3.59 -18.76 -14.37
C PHE A 149 -2.92 -17.74 -15.31
N ASN A 150 -1.87 -18.18 -16.00
CA ASN A 150 -1.13 -17.40 -16.98
C ASN A 150 -1.64 -17.65 -18.41
N PRO A 151 -1.39 -16.73 -19.36
CA PRO A 151 -1.69 -16.96 -20.77
C PRO A 151 -1.11 -18.28 -21.27
N GLY A 152 -1.95 -19.17 -21.80
CA GLY A 152 -1.54 -20.48 -22.30
C GLY A 152 -1.72 -21.64 -21.31
N ASP A 153 -2.08 -21.35 -20.07
CA ASP A 153 -2.50 -22.38 -19.13
C ASP A 153 -3.89 -22.93 -19.47
N VAL A 154 -4.16 -24.16 -19.03
CA VAL A 154 -5.41 -24.88 -19.32
C VAL A 154 -5.97 -25.46 -18.02
N VAL A 155 -7.28 -25.29 -17.82
CA VAL A 155 -8.04 -25.99 -16.80
C VAL A 155 -9.00 -26.95 -17.49
N ASN A 156 -9.00 -28.21 -17.05
CA ASN A 156 -9.93 -29.24 -17.52
C ASN A 156 -10.88 -29.62 -16.38
N VAL A 157 -12.19 -29.57 -16.65
CA VAL A 157 -13.25 -29.89 -15.70
C VAL A 157 -14.01 -31.11 -16.19
N LYS A 158 -13.99 -32.19 -15.41
CA LYS A 158 -14.64 -33.45 -15.76
C LYS A 158 -15.22 -34.12 -14.53
N ASN A 159 -16.54 -34.34 -14.53
CA ASN A 159 -17.26 -35.03 -13.44
C ASN A 159 -16.99 -34.40 -12.06
N GLY A 160 -16.85 -33.08 -12.00
CA GLY A 160 -16.52 -32.35 -10.75
C GLY A 160 -15.04 -32.39 -10.35
N GLU A 161 -14.18 -33.09 -11.09
CA GLU A 161 -12.73 -33.00 -10.92
C GLU A 161 -12.15 -31.88 -11.79
N VAL A 162 -11.26 -31.09 -11.20
CA VAL A 162 -10.57 -29.99 -11.88
C VAL A 162 -9.07 -30.27 -11.93
N SER A 163 -8.49 -30.20 -13.13
CA SER A 163 -7.05 -30.32 -13.33
C SER A 163 -6.48 -29.09 -14.02
N TYR A 164 -5.39 -28.57 -13.48
CA TYR A 164 -4.69 -27.40 -13.96
C TYR A 164 -3.37 -27.79 -14.62
N MET A 165 -3.14 -27.29 -15.83
CA MET A 165 -1.95 -27.59 -16.62
C MET A 165 -1.34 -26.32 -17.18
N LYS A 166 -0.09 -26.04 -16.80
CA LYS A 166 0.64 -24.85 -17.26
C LYS A 166 1.06 -24.97 -18.73
N GLN A 167 0.91 -23.89 -19.50
CA GLN A 167 1.38 -23.76 -20.89
C GLN A 167 0.98 -24.94 -21.79
N ARG A 168 -0.27 -25.40 -21.69
CA ARG A 168 -0.80 -26.53 -22.49
C ARG A 168 -1.78 -26.13 -23.57
N SER A 169 -2.11 -24.84 -23.69
CA SER A 169 -2.94 -24.36 -24.78
C SER A 169 -2.21 -24.52 -26.12
N SER A 170 -2.91 -24.98 -27.15
CA SER A 170 -2.38 -25.11 -28.50
C SER A 170 -2.47 -23.81 -29.32
N PHE A 171 -3.11 -22.77 -28.79
CA PHE A 171 -3.42 -21.55 -29.52
C PHE A 171 -3.04 -20.25 -28.79
N VAL A 172 -2.71 -20.30 -27.50
CA VAL A 172 -2.19 -19.16 -26.71
C VAL A 172 -0.94 -19.60 -25.98
N GLN A 173 0.08 -18.74 -25.95
CA GLN A 173 1.31 -18.95 -25.21
C GLN A 173 1.73 -17.64 -24.54
N MET A 174 2.30 -17.71 -23.34
CA MET A 174 2.94 -16.56 -22.71
C MET A 174 4.31 -16.31 -23.38
N LEU A 175 4.52 -15.09 -23.87
CA LEU A 175 5.77 -14.71 -24.53
C LEU A 175 6.85 -14.31 -23.51
N GLU A 176 6.46 -13.54 -22.52
CA GLU A 176 7.30 -13.01 -21.45
C GLU A 176 6.48 -12.90 -20.16
N ASP A 177 7.13 -13.06 -19.02
CA ASP A 177 6.53 -12.80 -17.70
C ASP A 177 7.04 -11.45 -17.17
N ASP A 178 6.32 -10.38 -17.52
CA ASP A 178 6.68 -8.99 -17.22
C ASP A 178 5.77 -8.37 -16.15
N GLN A 179 5.16 -9.20 -15.30
CA GLN A 179 4.24 -8.76 -14.23
C GLN A 179 4.84 -7.72 -13.28
N GLN A 180 6.18 -7.68 -13.16
CA GLN A 180 6.87 -6.67 -12.39
C GLN A 180 6.61 -5.22 -12.86
N ASP A 181 6.22 -5.04 -14.11
CA ASP A 181 5.91 -3.73 -14.65
C ASP A 181 4.58 -3.19 -14.13
N LEU A 182 3.68 -4.09 -13.70
CA LEU A 182 2.37 -3.80 -13.12
C LEU A 182 2.42 -3.55 -11.60
N ARG A 183 3.61 -3.49 -11.00
CA ARG A 183 3.77 -3.22 -9.57
C ARG A 183 3.15 -1.87 -9.21
N PHE A 184 2.15 -1.91 -8.33
CA PHE A 184 1.56 -0.72 -7.74
C PHE A 184 2.60 0.10 -6.97
N SER A 185 2.76 1.36 -7.35
CA SER A 185 3.64 2.35 -6.72
C SER A 185 3.10 3.75 -7.02
N PRO A 186 2.00 4.15 -6.37
CA PRO A 186 1.28 5.40 -6.69
C PRO A 186 2.08 6.67 -6.34
N VAL A 187 3.22 6.52 -5.67
CA VAL A 187 4.15 7.62 -5.36
C VAL A 187 5.28 7.77 -6.38
N ASN A 188 5.46 6.78 -7.27
CA ASN A 188 6.49 6.77 -8.31
C ASN A 188 5.85 6.84 -9.71
N ILE A 189 4.90 7.76 -9.89
CA ILE A 189 4.17 7.99 -11.14
C ILE A 189 4.98 8.94 -12.03
N GLY A 190 5.21 8.56 -13.29
CA GLY A 190 5.97 9.36 -14.25
C GLY A 190 7.46 9.33 -13.94
N ASP A 191 7.93 10.29 -13.16
CA ASP A 191 9.35 10.41 -12.81
C ASP A 191 9.69 9.50 -11.63
N LYS A 192 10.65 8.61 -11.87
CA LYS A 192 11.28 7.81 -10.82
C LYS A 192 11.91 8.75 -9.80
N LEU A 193 11.99 8.29 -8.56
CA LEU A 193 12.87 8.94 -7.60
C LEU A 193 14.29 8.91 -8.16
N ILE A 194 15.01 10.03 -8.06
CA ILE A 194 16.38 10.18 -8.55
C ILE A 194 17.24 10.60 -7.37
N ASP A 195 18.44 10.04 -7.28
CA ASP A 195 19.48 10.52 -6.39
C ASP A 195 20.56 11.23 -7.20
N ASP A 196 20.61 12.55 -7.10
CA ASP A 196 21.63 13.37 -7.77
C ASP A 196 22.99 13.32 -7.04
N ASN A 197 23.04 12.78 -5.82
CA ASN A 197 24.21 12.79 -4.94
C ASN A 197 24.90 14.17 -4.92
N SER A 198 24.12 15.23 -4.63
CA SER A 198 24.57 16.63 -4.76
C SER A 198 25.77 17.02 -3.89
N ASP A 199 26.01 16.29 -2.80
CA ASP A 199 27.19 16.47 -1.94
C ASP A 199 28.43 15.72 -2.43
N ASN A 200 28.33 14.97 -3.54
CA ASN A 200 29.39 14.16 -4.14
C ASN A 200 30.00 13.13 -3.18
N TYR A 201 29.16 12.40 -2.43
CA TYR A 201 29.62 11.28 -1.61
C TYR A 201 30.28 10.21 -2.49
N ASP A 202 31.31 9.55 -1.97
CA ASP A 202 31.91 8.39 -2.64
C ASP A 202 30.88 7.26 -2.76
N LEU A 203 30.66 6.77 -3.98
CA LEU A 203 29.58 5.84 -4.26
C LEU A 203 29.82 4.46 -3.62
N GLU A 204 31.07 3.98 -3.61
CA GLU A 204 31.39 2.68 -3.03
C GLU A 204 31.29 2.72 -1.50
N GLU A 205 31.78 3.79 -0.88
CA GLU A 205 31.61 4.02 0.56
C GLU A 205 30.12 4.11 0.94
N MET A 206 29.34 4.84 0.12
CA MET A 206 27.91 4.99 0.32
C MET A 206 27.19 3.64 0.24
N LYS A 207 27.44 2.85 -0.81
CA LYS A 207 26.90 1.49 -0.97
C LYS A 207 27.28 0.58 0.20
N GLN A 208 28.55 0.57 0.61
CA GLN A 208 29.00 -0.26 1.72
C GLN A 208 28.36 0.14 3.05
N THR A 209 28.29 1.45 3.33
CA THR A 209 27.68 1.99 4.55
C THR A 209 26.19 1.64 4.60
N ILE A 210 25.46 1.91 3.52
CA ILE A 210 24.02 1.63 3.43
C ILE A 210 23.76 0.14 3.57
N ARG A 211 24.53 -0.71 2.88
CA ARG A 211 24.41 -2.16 3.01
C ARG A 211 24.67 -2.63 4.44
N SER A 212 25.68 -2.11 5.11
CA SER A 212 25.93 -2.45 6.52
C SER A 212 24.78 -2.01 7.42
N GLU A 213 24.21 -0.83 7.17
CA GLU A 213 23.10 -0.33 7.94
C GLU A 213 21.85 -1.19 7.76
N ILE A 214 21.46 -1.48 6.51
CA ILE A 214 20.26 -2.24 6.17
C ILE A 214 20.40 -3.73 6.47
N CYS A 215 21.53 -4.36 6.12
CA CYS A 215 21.68 -5.81 6.22
C CYS A 215 22.21 -6.27 7.58
N CYS A 216 22.76 -5.38 8.41
CA CYS A 216 23.35 -5.77 9.70
C CYS A 216 22.78 -5.00 10.89
N ASN A 217 22.71 -3.67 10.82
CA ASN A 217 22.27 -2.87 11.97
C ASN A 217 20.75 -2.88 12.11
N PHE A 218 20.04 -2.81 10.99
CA PHE A 218 18.59 -2.71 10.99
C PHE A 218 17.88 -4.01 11.46
N PRO A 219 18.27 -5.23 11.04
CA PRO A 219 17.76 -6.46 11.64
C PRO A 219 18.00 -6.54 13.15
N LYS A 220 19.17 -6.11 13.63
CA LYS A 220 19.46 -6.07 15.08
C LYS A 220 18.52 -5.10 15.79
N PHE A 221 18.32 -3.91 15.22
CA PHE A 221 17.39 -2.92 15.74
C PHE A 221 15.94 -3.44 15.78
N ILE A 222 15.49 -4.09 14.70
CA ILE A 222 14.16 -4.73 14.65
C ILE A 222 14.03 -5.76 15.78
N LYS A 223 15.01 -6.64 15.93
CA LYS A 223 15.03 -7.66 16.99
C LYS A 223 15.02 -7.06 18.40
N GLU A 224 15.84 -6.04 18.64
CA GLU A 224 15.91 -5.34 19.93
C GLU A 224 14.60 -4.60 20.28
N LYS A 225 13.84 -4.17 19.26
CA LYS A 225 12.60 -3.40 19.42
C LYS A 225 11.35 -4.17 19.02
N GLN A 226 11.44 -5.48 18.83
CA GLN A 226 10.38 -6.34 18.32
C GLN A 226 9.11 -6.23 19.17
N ASP A 227 9.26 -6.34 20.49
CA ASP A 227 8.15 -6.31 21.46
C ASP A 227 7.71 -4.88 21.86
N SER A 228 8.20 -3.84 21.16
CA SER A 228 7.86 -2.45 21.43
C SER A 228 7.48 -1.69 20.17
N LEU A 229 8.47 -1.19 19.42
CA LEU A 229 8.24 -0.38 18.22
C LEU A 229 7.64 -1.18 17.05
N PHE A 230 7.94 -2.48 17.00
CA PHE A 230 7.50 -3.37 15.91
C PHE A 230 6.39 -4.35 16.33
N LEU A 231 5.75 -4.14 17.48
CA LEU A 231 4.71 -5.04 17.98
C LEU A 231 3.57 -5.23 16.97
N GLU A 232 3.10 -4.13 16.37
CA GLU A 232 2.06 -4.19 15.33
C GLU A 232 2.56 -4.86 14.04
N TYR A 233 3.84 -4.68 13.68
CA TYR A 233 4.40 -5.38 12.51
C TYR A 233 4.36 -6.90 12.68
N CYS A 234 4.73 -7.39 13.87
CA CYS A 234 4.64 -8.81 14.20
C CYS A 234 3.18 -9.28 14.35
N HIS A 235 2.32 -8.50 15.01
CA HIS A 235 0.92 -8.87 15.22
C HIS A 235 0.17 -9.05 13.89
N TRP A 236 0.43 -8.18 12.92
CA TRP A 236 -0.21 -8.19 11.61
C TRP A 236 0.57 -8.97 10.55
N ASN A 237 1.71 -9.59 10.89
CA ASN A 237 2.57 -10.31 9.95
C ASN A 237 2.92 -9.44 8.73
N LEU A 238 3.29 -8.19 8.98
CA LEU A 238 3.56 -7.23 7.91
C LEU A 238 4.87 -7.55 7.21
N ILE A 239 4.95 -7.10 5.96
CA ILE A 239 6.15 -7.22 5.15
C ILE A 239 6.52 -5.79 4.74
N TYR A 240 7.72 -5.38 5.10
CA TYR A 240 8.26 -4.07 4.78
C TYR A 240 9.13 -4.15 3.53
N GLN A 241 8.82 -3.36 2.50
CA GLN A 241 9.62 -3.21 1.29
C GLN A 241 10.35 -1.87 1.31
N LEU A 242 11.68 -1.93 1.20
CA LEU A 242 12.56 -0.78 1.13
C LEU A 242 13.27 -0.75 -0.22
N GLU A 243 13.30 0.41 -0.86
CA GLU A 243 14.06 0.69 -2.06
C GLU A 243 15.04 1.83 -1.79
N ILE A 244 16.33 1.57 -2.02
CA ILE A 244 17.37 2.59 -1.99
C ILE A 244 17.75 2.92 -3.43
N VAL A 245 17.57 4.18 -3.82
CA VAL A 245 17.89 4.66 -5.16
C VAL A 245 19.26 5.34 -5.11
N PHE A 246 20.23 4.74 -5.78
CA PHE A 246 21.55 5.30 -6.00
C PHE A 246 21.57 6.08 -7.33
N PRO A 247 22.61 6.89 -7.58
CA PRO A 247 22.78 7.55 -8.87
C PRO A 247 22.87 6.59 -10.07
N ASP A 248 23.38 5.37 -9.86
CA ASP A 248 23.65 4.37 -10.91
C ASP A 248 22.72 3.16 -10.89
N GLU A 249 22.04 2.88 -9.77
CA GLU A 249 21.19 1.71 -9.62
C GLU A 249 20.09 1.88 -8.57
N THR A 250 19.19 0.89 -8.46
CA THR A 250 18.24 0.80 -7.35
C THR A 250 18.41 -0.56 -6.67
N GLN A 251 18.59 -0.53 -5.36
CA GLN A 251 18.70 -1.73 -4.53
C GLN A 251 17.41 -1.92 -3.74
N GLN A 252 16.85 -3.13 -3.80
CA GLN A 252 15.58 -3.47 -3.15
C GLN A 252 15.83 -4.46 -2.02
N TYR A 253 15.15 -4.24 -0.90
CA TYR A 253 15.20 -5.07 0.30
C TYR A 253 13.81 -5.28 0.86
N TYR A 254 13.60 -6.40 1.53
CA TYR A 254 12.39 -6.59 2.33
C TYR A 254 12.67 -7.29 3.66
N PHE A 255 11.76 -7.07 4.60
CA PHE A 255 11.77 -7.64 5.95
C PHE A 255 10.39 -8.23 6.21
N ASP A 256 10.33 -9.53 6.46
CA ASP A 256 9.09 -10.26 6.71
C ASP A 256 8.91 -10.49 8.20
N PHE A 257 7.92 -9.81 8.80
CA PHE A 257 7.65 -9.88 10.24
C PHE A 257 6.82 -11.11 10.64
N SER A 258 6.47 -11.98 9.68
CA SER A 258 5.92 -13.31 9.96
C SER A 258 7.00 -14.36 10.26
N GLU A 259 8.27 -14.05 9.97
CA GLU A 259 9.39 -14.94 10.22
C GLU A 259 9.81 -14.92 11.70
N ASP A 260 10.17 -16.09 12.25
CA ASP A 260 10.70 -16.21 13.61
C ASP A 260 12.01 -15.41 13.81
N ASN A 261 12.82 -15.33 12.75
CA ASN A 261 14.06 -14.55 12.72
C ASN A 261 14.02 -13.59 11.54
N ILE A 262 13.64 -12.34 11.82
CA ILE A 262 13.46 -11.30 10.82
C ILE A 262 14.83 -10.87 10.29
N GLU A 263 15.11 -11.24 9.04
CA GLU A 263 16.35 -10.93 8.35
C GLU A 263 16.16 -9.95 7.19
N CYS A 264 17.27 -9.42 6.69
CA CYS A 264 17.27 -8.61 5.48
C CYS A 264 17.27 -9.51 4.25
N HIS A 265 16.19 -9.49 3.49
CA HIS A 265 16.12 -10.16 2.20
C HIS A 265 16.35 -9.18 1.06
N THR A 266 16.98 -9.63 -0.03
CA THR A 266 17.18 -8.81 -1.23
C THR A 266 16.10 -9.04 -2.27
N GLY A 267 15.68 -7.99 -2.95
CA GLY A 267 14.70 -8.03 -4.04
C GLY A 267 13.33 -7.47 -3.65
N TYR A 268 12.35 -7.81 -4.48
CA TYR A 268 10.97 -7.36 -4.32
C TYR A 268 10.10 -8.48 -3.78
N ASN A 269 9.25 -8.17 -2.80
CA ASN A 269 8.24 -9.08 -2.30
C ASN A 269 6.83 -8.67 -2.78
N PRO A 270 6.13 -9.48 -3.59
CA PRO A 270 4.78 -9.15 -4.09
C PRO A 270 3.74 -9.04 -2.98
N LEU A 271 4.02 -9.61 -1.81
CA LEU A 271 3.16 -9.62 -0.63
C LEU A 271 3.49 -8.50 0.36
N ALA A 272 4.44 -7.60 0.03
CA ALA A 272 4.78 -6.45 0.86
C ALA A 272 3.59 -5.55 1.15
N HIS A 273 3.54 -4.94 2.34
CA HIS A 273 2.40 -4.15 2.82
C HIS A 273 2.77 -2.67 3.03
N VAL A 274 4.00 -2.41 3.48
CA VAL A 274 4.54 -1.06 3.70
C VAL A 274 5.69 -0.85 2.75
N PHE A 275 5.69 0.26 2.01
CA PHE A 275 6.64 0.53 0.93
C PHE A 275 7.32 1.87 1.14
N THR A 276 8.64 1.87 1.02
CA THR A 276 9.46 3.07 1.15
C THR A 276 10.51 3.10 0.05
N SER A 277 10.62 4.23 -0.64
CA SER A 277 11.71 4.52 -1.57
C SER A 277 12.45 5.76 -1.06
N ILE A 278 13.79 5.71 -1.02
CA ILE A 278 14.61 6.84 -0.57
C ILE A 278 15.90 6.96 -1.38
N ALA A 279 16.35 8.19 -1.64
CA ALA A 279 17.64 8.46 -2.26
C ALA A 279 18.79 7.99 -1.36
N ALA A 280 19.80 7.35 -1.93
CA ALA A 280 20.94 6.78 -1.21
C ALA A 280 21.72 7.87 -0.47
N SER A 281 21.96 9.03 -1.09
CA SER A 281 22.67 10.15 -0.47
C SER A 281 21.95 10.70 0.76
N ASN A 282 20.61 10.69 0.76
CA ASN A 282 19.82 11.12 1.91
C ASN A 282 19.80 10.05 3.01
N PHE A 283 19.64 8.76 2.66
CA PHE A 283 19.76 7.67 3.64
C PHE A 283 21.15 7.67 4.29
N TYR A 284 22.22 7.74 3.49
CA TYR A 284 23.60 7.82 3.95
C TYR A 284 23.80 9.03 4.87
N GLY A 285 23.37 10.21 4.43
CA GLY A 285 23.44 11.43 5.24
C GLY A 285 22.70 11.29 6.58
N MET A 286 21.51 10.67 6.61
CA MET A 286 20.79 10.39 7.86
C MET A 286 21.53 9.40 8.76
N SER A 287 22.08 8.33 8.19
CA SER A 287 22.86 7.33 8.94
C SER A 287 24.11 7.95 9.61
N LYS A 288 24.68 9.00 9.01
CA LYS A 288 25.83 9.75 9.53
C LYS A 288 25.45 10.95 10.39
N GLY A 289 24.17 11.32 10.46
CA GLY A 289 23.71 12.54 11.15
C GLY A 289 24.11 13.84 10.44
N ILE A 290 24.33 13.79 9.13
CA ILE A 290 24.70 14.93 8.26
C ILE A 290 23.46 15.53 7.59
N LYS A 291 22.50 14.69 7.21
CA LYS A 291 21.19 15.08 6.66
C LYS A 291 20.07 14.56 7.55
N GLY A 292 18.91 15.20 7.46
CA GLY A 292 17.72 14.82 8.21
C GLY A 292 16.48 14.69 7.34
N TRP A 293 15.36 14.41 7.98
CA TRP A 293 14.06 14.24 7.33
C TRP A 293 13.60 15.44 6.53
N ASP A 294 13.94 16.67 6.93
CA ASP A 294 13.62 17.87 6.15
C ASP A 294 14.23 17.80 4.74
N SER A 295 15.50 17.37 4.65
CA SER A 295 16.17 17.14 3.36
C SER A 295 15.47 16.05 2.55
N ALA A 296 15.04 14.96 3.21
CA ALA A 296 14.38 13.84 2.54
C ALA A 296 12.97 14.18 2.03
N HIS A 297 12.11 14.74 2.88
CA HIS A 297 10.73 15.09 2.54
C HIS A 297 10.65 16.30 1.62
N MET A 298 11.27 17.42 2.00
CA MET A 298 11.13 18.67 1.24
C MET A 298 11.89 18.62 -0.08
N GLY A 299 12.95 17.80 -0.16
CA GLY A 299 13.69 17.56 -1.40
C GLY A 299 13.04 16.53 -2.33
N GLY A 300 11.95 15.87 -1.91
CA GLY A 300 11.30 14.81 -2.72
C GLY A 300 12.12 13.51 -2.84
N TYR A 301 13.11 13.34 -1.97
CA TYR A 301 14.04 12.20 -1.93
C TYR A 301 13.55 11.03 -1.08
N TYR A 302 12.33 11.10 -0.55
CA TYR A 302 11.68 10.06 0.21
C TYR A 302 10.21 9.95 -0.18
N ARG A 303 9.74 8.74 -0.42
CA ARG A 303 8.37 8.42 -0.84
C ARG A 303 7.93 7.17 -0.11
N ASN A 304 6.68 7.16 0.39
CA ASN A 304 6.11 5.97 1.02
C ASN A 304 4.64 5.77 0.63
N PHE A 305 4.17 4.53 0.71
CA PHE A 305 2.75 4.21 0.69
C PHE A 305 2.50 2.87 1.39
N GLN A 306 1.24 2.58 1.72
CA GLN A 306 0.88 1.39 2.47
C GLN A 306 -0.42 0.76 1.94
N LYS A 307 -0.51 -0.58 2.02
CA LYS A 307 -1.73 -1.37 1.83
C LYS A 307 -1.91 -2.32 3.03
N LEU A 308 -2.49 -1.78 4.11
CA LEU A 308 -2.63 -2.48 5.39
C LEU A 308 -4.04 -3.04 5.54
N TYR A 309 -4.15 -4.36 5.40
CA TYR A 309 -5.39 -5.07 5.66
C TYR A 309 -5.12 -6.54 5.97
N LEU A 310 -6.03 -7.17 6.70
CA LEU A 310 -6.09 -8.61 6.90
C LEU A 310 -7.35 -9.15 6.19
N PRO A 311 -7.22 -10.06 5.21
CA PRO A 311 -8.36 -10.76 4.66
C PRO A 311 -8.96 -11.73 5.70
N THR A 312 -10.29 -11.84 5.73
CA THR A 312 -11.03 -12.79 6.57
C THR A 312 -12.22 -13.36 5.79
N PRO A 313 -12.85 -14.45 6.26
CA PRO A 313 -14.07 -14.98 5.63
C PRO A 313 -15.23 -13.98 5.54
N TYR A 314 -15.20 -12.90 6.32
CA TYR A 314 -16.25 -11.88 6.41
C TYR A 314 -15.87 -10.57 5.70
N GLY A 315 -14.72 -10.51 5.02
CA GLY A 315 -14.19 -9.30 4.41
C GLY A 315 -12.80 -8.94 4.93
N ILE A 316 -12.34 -7.74 4.62
CA ILE A 316 -11.06 -7.23 5.10
C ILE A 316 -11.21 -6.46 6.41
N ILE A 317 -10.25 -6.65 7.31
CA ILE A 317 -10.09 -5.84 8.52
C ILE A 317 -8.91 -4.91 8.30
N LYS A 318 -9.04 -3.65 8.74
CA LYS A 318 -7.95 -2.67 8.71
C LYS A 318 -7.50 -2.37 10.15
N PRO A 319 -6.23 -1.97 10.35
CA PRO A 319 -5.83 -1.34 11.61
C PRO A 319 -6.75 -0.16 11.93
N ILE A 320 -7.13 0.02 13.20
CA ILE A 320 -7.99 1.13 13.62
C ILE A 320 -7.21 2.42 13.41
N GLU A 321 -7.74 3.33 12.59
CA GLU A 321 -7.25 4.71 12.47
C GLU A 321 -7.69 5.46 13.74
N VAL A 322 -6.86 5.43 14.80
CA VAL A 322 -7.09 6.27 15.98
C VAL A 322 -6.62 7.69 15.64
N ASN A 323 -7.44 8.68 15.99
CA ASN A 323 -7.22 10.11 15.73
C ASN A 323 -5.77 10.55 16.03
N GLN A 324 -5.34 11.59 15.30
CA GLN A 324 -3.97 12.15 15.19
C GLN A 324 -3.12 12.28 16.46
N GLU A 325 -3.71 12.21 17.66
CA GLU A 325 -3.01 12.36 18.95
C GLU A 325 -2.60 11.04 19.61
N ASN A 326 -3.12 9.89 19.17
CA ASN A 326 -2.75 8.56 19.69
C ASN A 326 -2.51 7.59 18.53
N SER A 327 -1.32 7.65 17.91
CA SER A 327 -1.02 6.91 16.68
C SER A 327 -0.96 5.39 16.90
N SER A 328 -2.07 4.70 16.63
CA SER A 328 -2.06 3.28 16.23
C SER A 328 -1.69 3.09 14.75
N GLN A 329 -1.26 4.16 14.07
CA GLN A 329 -0.80 4.07 12.69
C GLN A 329 0.56 3.36 12.67
N VAL A 330 0.63 2.26 11.93
CA VAL A 330 1.86 1.55 11.61
C VAL A 330 2.85 2.54 10.98
N LYS A 331 3.86 2.96 11.74
CA LYS A 331 4.89 3.92 11.32
C LYS A 331 5.84 3.28 10.32
N ASP A 332 6.43 4.07 9.43
CA ASP A 332 7.50 3.61 8.56
C ASP A 332 8.67 3.11 9.43
N PRO A 333 9.24 1.91 9.16
CA PRO A 333 10.38 1.41 9.90
C PRO A 333 11.63 2.31 9.86
N LEU A 334 11.81 3.13 8.81
CA LEU A 334 12.86 4.15 8.78
C LEU A 334 12.60 5.29 9.77
N ASP A 335 11.35 5.74 9.93
CA ASP A 335 11.00 6.76 10.93
C ASP A 335 11.30 6.26 12.35
N LEU A 336 11.09 4.96 12.59
CA LEU A 336 11.42 4.30 13.85
C LEU A 336 12.94 4.19 14.05
N ARG A 337 13.69 3.85 12.99
CA ARG A 337 15.15 3.72 13.03
C ARG A 337 15.87 5.05 13.17
N PHE A 338 15.29 6.11 12.59
CA PHE A 338 15.84 7.45 12.54
C PHE A 338 14.83 8.46 13.11
N PRO A 339 14.56 8.48 14.43
CA PRO A 339 13.56 9.38 15.00
C PRO A 339 13.84 10.84 14.65
N TYR A 340 12.78 11.58 14.26
CA TYR A 340 12.91 12.94 13.74
C TYR A 340 13.71 13.85 14.67
N GLU A 341 13.32 13.93 15.94
CA GLU A 341 13.96 14.84 16.92
C GLU A 341 15.44 14.51 17.12
N GLU A 342 15.79 13.22 17.20
CA GLU A 342 17.17 12.78 17.39
C GLU A 342 18.06 13.11 16.17
N ILE A 343 17.53 12.91 14.97
CA ILE A 343 18.26 13.20 13.73
C ILE A 343 18.37 14.70 13.51
N PHE A 344 17.29 15.45 13.73
CA PHE A 344 17.30 16.90 13.63
C PHE A 344 18.37 17.51 14.53
N GLU A 345 18.48 17.05 15.78
CA GLU A 345 19.51 17.50 16.70
C GLU A 345 20.92 17.18 16.22
N LYS A 346 21.17 15.96 15.70
CA LYS A 346 22.49 15.60 15.15
C LYS A 346 22.88 16.49 13.97
N VAL A 347 21.95 16.71 13.03
CA VAL A 347 22.15 17.55 11.85
C VAL A 347 22.40 19.00 12.25
N ARG A 348 21.62 19.53 13.22
CA ARG A 348 21.81 20.87 13.75
C ARG A 348 23.22 21.07 14.31
N HIS A 349 23.73 20.09 15.08
CA HIS A 349 25.09 20.13 15.59
C HIS A 349 26.14 20.04 14.47
N HIS A 350 25.93 19.16 13.48
CA HIS A 350 26.80 19.04 12.31
C HIS A 350 26.90 20.37 11.54
N GLU A 351 25.76 20.99 11.23
CA GLU A 351 25.71 22.26 10.49
C GLU A 351 26.37 23.39 11.28
N VAL A 352 26.11 23.50 12.59
CA VAL A 352 26.80 24.49 13.44
C VAL A 352 28.31 24.26 13.39
N GLN A 353 28.81 23.02 13.50
CA GLN A 353 30.25 22.75 13.44
C GLN A 353 30.85 23.08 12.07
N LYS A 354 30.17 22.68 10.99
CA LYS A 354 30.57 22.92 9.60
C LYS A 354 30.74 24.41 9.31
N TRP A 355 29.81 25.25 9.77
CA TRP A 355 29.80 26.69 9.47
C TRP A 355 30.50 27.56 10.52
N LYS A 356 30.65 27.09 11.76
CA LYS A 356 31.35 27.82 12.84
C LYS A 356 32.84 28.09 12.54
N TYR A 357 33.43 27.31 11.63
CA TYR A 357 34.81 27.47 11.17
C TYR A 357 34.90 27.88 9.69
N SER A 358 33.79 28.25 9.06
CA SER A 358 33.86 28.85 7.73
C SER A 358 34.50 30.24 7.86
N ASP A 359 35.57 30.51 7.10
CA ASP A 359 36.29 31.79 7.02
C ASP A 359 35.44 32.95 6.46
N VAL A 360 34.12 32.84 6.52
CA VAL A 360 33.23 33.98 6.43
C VAL A 360 33.41 34.73 7.73
N HIS A 361 34.30 35.73 7.77
CA HIS A 361 34.18 36.82 8.73
C HIS A 361 32.73 37.33 8.63
N PRO A 362 31.83 37.01 9.57
CA PRO A 362 30.64 37.79 9.65
C PRO A 362 31.21 39.11 10.16
N LYS A 363 31.16 40.16 9.35
CA LYS A 363 30.85 41.44 9.96
C LYS A 363 29.54 41.17 10.68
N VAL A 364 29.63 40.84 11.96
CA VAL A 364 28.55 41.00 12.89
C VAL A 364 28.25 42.48 12.76
N VAL A 365 27.31 42.80 11.86
CA VAL A 365 26.61 44.05 11.91
C VAL A 365 25.98 44.00 13.29
N GLN A 366 26.59 44.71 14.23
CA GLN A 366 25.96 44.98 15.51
C GLN A 366 24.53 45.39 15.19
N GLU A 367 23.59 44.65 15.76
CA GLU A 367 22.16 44.79 15.54
C GLU A 367 21.74 46.23 15.81
N ASP A 368 21.65 47.05 14.78
CA ASP A 368 20.67 48.12 14.78
C ASP A 368 19.32 47.44 14.53
N GLU A 369 18.62 47.19 15.64
CA GLU A 369 17.25 46.70 15.77
C GLU A 369 16.44 46.80 14.47
N THR A 370 16.33 45.69 13.73
CA THR A 370 15.49 45.68 12.53
C THR A 370 14.04 45.94 12.94
N LYS A 371 13.30 46.70 12.11
CA LYS A 371 11.91 47.09 12.38
C LYS A 371 11.00 45.89 12.70
N MET A 372 11.30 44.71 12.18
CA MET A 372 10.60 43.45 12.46
C MET A 372 10.74 42.99 13.92
N LEU A 373 11.95 43.08 14.50
CA LEU A 373 12.20 42.75 15.92
C LEU A 373 11.47 43.73 16.86
N ARG A 374 11.40 45.01 16.49
CA ARG A 374 10.59 46.01 17.24
C ARG A 374 9.10 45.70 17.19
N ILE A 375 8.56 45.25 16.05
CA ILE A 375 7.16 44.85 15.93
C ILE A 375 6.88 43.60 16.77
N GLY A 376 7.73 42.57 16.68
CA GLY A 376 7.60 41.35 17.49
C GLY A 376 7.60 41.64 18.99
N ASN A 377 8.56 42.44 19.47
CA ASN A 377 8.63 42.81 20.89
C ASN A 377 7.47 43.70 21.34
N THR A 378 6.91 44.52 20.45
CA THR A 378 5.73 45.34 20.75
C THR A 378 4.46 44.50 20.85
N LEU A 379 4.28 43.51 19.95
CA LEU A 379 3.15 42.60 19.97
C LEU A 379 3.16 41.67 21.20
N VAL A 380 4.34 41.18 21.59
CA VAL A 380 4.50 40.37 22.82
C VAL A 380 4.24 41.19 24.09
N ARG A 381 4.65 42.47 24.11
CA ARG A 381 4.35 43.39 25.23
C ARG A 381 2.87 43.78 25.31
N LEU A 382 2.17 43.86 24.18
CA LEU A 382 0.74 44.14 24.15
C LEU A 382 -0.10 42.92 24.60
N SER A 383 0.29 41.70 24.24
CA SER A 383 -0.41 40.49 24.71
C SER A 383 -0.25 40.26 26.21
N THR A 384 0.94 40.54 26.76
CA THR A 384 1.21 40.44 28.21
C THR A 384 0.55 41.54 29.03
N LYS A 385 0.26 42.71 28.44
CA LYS A 385 -0.56 43.75 29.10
C LYS A 385 -2.05 43.40 29.09
N ASN A 386 -2.57 42.84 28.00
CA ASN A 386 -3.98 42.45 27.93
C ASN A 386 -4.32 41.27 28.86
N ASN A 387 -3.38 40.35 29.10
CA ASN A 387 -3.56 39.24 30.04
C ASN A 387 -3.44 39.63 31.53
N LYS A 388 -3.02 40.87 31.85
CA LYS A 388 -2.94 41.38 33.23
C LYS A 388 -4.15 42.21 33.65
N VAL A 389 -5.07 42.52 32.75
CA VAL A 389 -6.26 43.35 33.04
C VAL A 389 -7.52 42.49 33.32
N SER A 390 -7.46 41.17 33.12
CA SER A 390 -8.63 40.28 33.30
C SER A 390 -8.70 39.54 34.64
N THR A 391 -7.90 39.90 35.65
CA THR A 391 -7.83 39.19 36.95
C THR A 391 -8.30 39.97 38.17
N ASP A 392 -8.93 41.14 38.02
CA ASP A 392 -9.51 41.87 39.15
C ASP A 392 -10.95 42.30 38.85
N THR A 393 -11.94 41.44 39.15
CA THR A 393 -13.29 41.87 39.57
C THR A 393 -14.05 40.76 40.30
N GLU A 394 -14.00 40.84 41.63
CA GLU A 394 -15.02 40.55 42.66
C GLU A 394 -15.83 39.23 42.63
N GLU A 395 -15.47 38.34 43.57
CA GLU A 395 -16.40 37.46 44.28
C GLU A 395 -17.35 38.30 45.17
N VAL A 396 -18.65 38.15 44.96
CA VAL A 396 -19.66 38.33 46.02
C VAL A 396 -20.40 37.01 46.16
N THR A 397 -20.19 36.39 47.32
CA THR A 397 -20.88 35.18 47.78
C THR A 397 -22.21 35.58 48.40
N GLU A 398 -23.32 34.98 47.93
CA GLU A 398 -24.51 34.82 48.78
C GLU A 398 -25.18 33.47 48.50
N SER A 399 -25.25 32.69 49.57
CA SER A 399 -25.81 31.35 49.75
C SER A 399 -27.32 31.28 49.48
N LEU A 400 -27.81 30.15 48.92
CA LEU A 400 -29.06 29.53 49.37
C LEU A 400 -29.26 28.09 48.86
N GLN A 401 -29.88 27.32 49.74
CA GLN A 401 -30.06 25.88 49.83
C GLN A 401 -30.87 25.23 48.70
N LEU A 402 -30.53 23.97 48.41
CA LEU A 402 -31.45 22.98 47.84
C LEU A 402 -32.45 22.53 48.93
N VAL A 403 -33.74 22.75 48.69
CA VAL A 403 -34.84 21.96 49.28
C VAL A 403 -35.77 21.55 48.14
N GLY A 404 -36.01 20.25 48.04
CA GLY A 404 -36.73 19.63 46.93
C GLY A 404 -38.26 19.71 47.00
N GLY A 405 -38.87 19.06 46.00
CA GLY A 405 -40.23 18.52 46.06
C GLY A 405 -41.28 19.27 45.23
N LYS A 406 -41.46 18.90 43.97
CA LYS A 406 -42.52 18.01 43.47
C LYS A 406 -42.45 17.86 41.96
#